data_AF-A0A956DP89-F1
#
_entry.id   AF-A0A956DP89-F1
#
_cell.length_a   1.000
_cell.length_b   1.000
_cell.length_c   1.000
_cell.angle_alpha   90.00
_cell.angle_beta   90.00
_cell.angle_gamma   90.00
#
_symmetry.space_group_name_H-M   'P 1'
#
loop_
_entity.id
_entity.type
_entity.pdbx_description
1 polymer ?
#
loop_
_entity_poly.entity_id
_entity_poly.type
_entity_poly.pdbx_seq_one_letter_code
_entity_poly.pdbx_strand_id
1 'polypeptide(L)'
;MTVQSPSLVAARIALALLALLVLAPSAEAQDETREGAGAAVGGAHRPAGDSPNAGSRARAETRGTDAVTPRLVAESEAHLTRLEGLPIVAVSVEIVGERFREAAPKVASVEIGEPLLPNAARRAMNEVLATGRFAQAQADARPYRDGAILRILAVPRRLVAGIDVSGVDVDAERLLRAAELSDGSEITDATLEEKRGAIITYLRR
;
A
#
# COMPACT_ATOMS: atom_id res chain seq x y z
N MET A 1 45.29 -8.33 43.53
CA MET A 1 43.97 -7.76 43.21
C MET A 1 43.64 -8.20 41.79
N THR A 2 42.87 -9.27 41.68
CA THR A 2 42.57 -9.95 40.42
C THR A 2 41.10 -9.69 40.11
N VAL A 3 40.81 -8.87 39.11
CA VAL A 3 39.43 -8.64 38.66
C VAL A 3 39.21 -9.48 37.40
N GLN A 4 38.31 -10.43 37.58
CA GLN A 4 37.94 -11.52 36.69
C GLN A 4 36.94 -11.03 35.65
N SER A 5 37.23 -11.32 34.37
CA SER A 5 36.37 -11.04 33.22
C SER A 5 35.14 -11.96 33.18
N PRO A 6 33.94 -11.47 32.81
CA PRO A 6 32.86 -12.32 32.35
C PRO A 6 32.86 -12.45 30.81
N SER A 7 33.40 -13.60 30.36
CA SER A 7 32.95 -14.45 29.24
C SER A 7 31.80 -13.90 28.36
N LEU A 8 32.06 -13.50 27.11
CA LEU A 8 31.94 -14.35 25.91
C LEU A 8 31.48 -15.81 26.13
N VAL A 9 30.39 -16.17 25.43
CA VAL A 9 29.83 -17.50 25.10
C VAL A 9 28.61 -17.96 25.93
N ALA A 10 27.42 -17.65 25.37
CA ALA A 10 26.16 -18.42 25.32
C ALA A 10 24.99 -17.41 25.29
N ALA A 11 24.24 -17.21 24.22
CA ALA A 11 23.53 -18.21 23.47
C ALA A 11 23.42 -17.84 21.99
N ARG A 12 23.73 -18.84 21.16
CA ARG A 12 23.33 -18.92 19.77
C ARG A 12 21.81 -19.08 19.76
N ILE A 13 21.06 -18.01 19.48
CA ILE A 13 19.72 -18.13 18.92
C ILE A 13 19.84 -17.68 17.47
N ALA A 14 20.18 -18.67 16.65
CA ALA A 14 19.69 -18.67 15.29
C ALA A 14 18.16 -18.75 15.41
N LEU A 15 17.47 -17.65 15.18
CA LEU A 15 16.10 -17.73 14.67
C LEU A 15 16.08 -16.97 13.36
N ALA A 16 16.22 -17.76 12.31
CA ALA A 16 15.93 -17.39 10.95
C ALA A 16 14.46 -16.93 10.90
N LEU A 17 14.23 -15.63 11.05
CA LEU A 17 12.98 -15.00 10.65
C LEU A 17 13.06 -14.75 9.14
N LEU A 18 13.14 -15.85 8.40
CA LEU A 18 12.90 -15.86 6.97
C LEU A 18 11.38 -15.97 6.81
N ALA A 19 10.69 -14.83 6.96
CA ALA A 19 9.33 -14.71 6.46
C ALA A 19 9.44 -14.82 4.93
N LEU A 20 9.26 -16.03 4.41
CA LEU A 20 9.19 -16.29 2.98
C LEU A 20 7.87 -15.69 2.50
N LEU A 21 7.87 -14.38 2.23
CA LEU A 21 6.78 -13.74 1.51
C LEU A 21 6.86 -14.26 0.07
N VAL A 22 6.11 -15.33 -0.23
CA VAL A 22 5.99 -15.87 -1.58
C VAL A 22 5.32 -14.80 -2.44
N LEU A 23 6.14 -14.04 -3.16
CA LEU A 23 5.71 -13.04 -4.13
C LEU A 23 5.22 -13.81 -5.36
N ALA A 24 3.92 -14.11 -5.43
CA ALA A 24 3.33 -14.65 -6.65
C ALA A 24 3.41 -13.58 -7.77
N PRO A 25 3.85 -13.93 -8.99
CA PRO A 25 3.76 -13.02 -10.13
C PRO A 25 2.28 -12.76 -10.43
N SER A 26 1.89 -11.49 -10.53
CA SER A 26 0.59 -11.08 -11.03
C SER A 26 0.40 -11.64 -12.44
N ALA A 27 -0.49 -12.63 -12.57
CA ALA A 27 -0.87 -13.21 -13.84
C ALA A 27 -1.55 -12.15 -14.73
N GLU A 28 -1.00 -11.96 -15.92
CA GLU A 28 -1.60 -11.20 -17.01
C GLU A 28 -2.99 -11.76 -17.33
N ALA A 29 -3.95 -10.83 -17.47
CA ALA A 29 -5.31 -11.09 -17.87
C ALA A 29 -5.35 -11.74 -19.26
N GLN A 30 -5.96 -12.92 -19.35
CA GLN A 30 -6.35 -13.50 -20.62
C GLN A 30 -7.65 -12.87 -21.10
N ASP A 31 -7.52 -12.19 -22.23
CA ASP A 31 -8.56 -11.73 -23.14
C ASP A 31 -9.24 -12.95 -23.77
N GLU A 32 -10.38 -13.39 -23.22
CA GLU A 32 -11.28 -14.31 -23.91
C GLU A 32 -12.36 -13.51 -24.65
N THR A 33 -12.09 -13.30 -25.93
CA THR A 33 -13.10 -13.02 -26.95
C THR A 33 -14.11 -14.18 -26.99
N ARG A 34 -15.35 -13.94 -26.54
CA ARG A 34 -16.50 -14.81 -26.84
C ARG A 34 -17.59 -14.00 -27.54
N GLU A 35 -17.52 -14.03 -28.86
CA GLU A 35 -18.57 -13.67 -29.77
C GLU A 35 -19.36 -14.94 -30.14
N GLY A 36 -20.69 -14.84 -30.27
CA GLY A 36 -21.44 -15.76 -31.12
C GLY A 36 -22.62 -16.52 -30.52
N ALA A 37 -23.77 -15.84 -30.53
CA ALA A 37 -25.05 -16.31 -31.09
C ALA A 37 -25.79 -17.55 -30.52
N GLY A 38 -27.06 -17.31 -30.15
CA GLY A 38 -28.15 -18.02 -30.85
C GLY A 38 -29.19 -18.76 -30.01
N ALA A 39 -30.39 -18.16 -29.98
CA ALA A 39 -31.70 -18.81 -30.14
C ALA A 39 -32.32 -19.68 -29.02
N ALA A 40 -33.28 -19.04 -28.33
CA ALA A 40 -34.70 -19.41 -28.26
C ALA A 40 -35.20 -20.58 -27.37
N VAL A 41 -36.45 -20.37 -26.94
CA VAL A 41 -37.50 -21.32 -26.50
C VAL A 41 -37.74 -21.42 -24.98
N GLY A 42 -38.75 -20.65 -24.53
CA GLY A 42 -40.01 -21.18 -23.99
C GLY A 42 -40.01 -21.91 -22.64
N GLY A 43 -40.87 -21.45 -21.72
CA GLY A 43 -41.33 -22.30 -20.61
C GLY A 43 -41.79 -21.54 -19.38
N ALA A 44 -43.05 -21.14 -19.35
CA ALA A 44 -43.73 -20.68 -18.15
C ALA A 44 -43.87 -21.82 -17.12
N HIS A 45 -43.40 -21.62 -15.88
CA HIS A 45 -44.10 -22.16 -14.73
C HIS A 45 -43.81 -21.35 -13.47
N ARG A 46 -44.87 -20.76 -12.91
CA ARG A 46 -44.92 -20.05 -11.63
C ARG A 46 -45.56 -21.01 -10.64
N PRO A 47 -44.91 -21.30 -9.50
CA PRO A 47 -45.66 -21.50 -8.28
C PRO A 47 -45.29 -20.42 -7.26
N ALA A 48 -46.34 -19.76 -6.78
CA ALA A 48 -46.30 -18.91 -5.61
C ALA A 48 -45.97 -19.75 -4.38
N GLY A 49 -45.00 -19.29 -3.60
CA GLY A 49 -44.66 -19.82 -2.29
C GLY A 49 -44.19 -18.67 -1.43
N ASP A 50 -45.15 -18.03 -0.77
CA ASP A 50 -44.92 -17.09 0.32
C ASP A 50 -44.16 -17.78 1.46
N SER A 51 -43.03 -17.21 1.86
CA SER A 51 -42.50 -17.39 3.21
C SER A 51 -41.69 -16.15 3.62
N PRO A 52 -42.11 -15.44 4.67
CA PRO A 52 -41.41 -14.29 5.19
C PRO A 52 -40.31 -14.77 6.14
N ASN A 53 -39.04 -14.51 5.82
CA ASN A 53 -37.99 -14.57 6.81
C ASN A 53 -37.23 -13.24 6.85
N ALA A 54 -37.69 -12.41 7.79
CA ALA A 54 -37.00 -11.23 8.28
C ALA A 54 -35.73 -11.67 9.01
N GLY A 55 -34.62 -11.72 8.27
CA GLY A 55 -33.29 -11.98 8.79
C GLY A 55 -32.33 -10.88 8.36
N SER A 56 -32.54 -9.69 8.91
CA SER A 56 -31.62 -8.56 8.82
C SER A 56 -30.27 -8.96 9.43
N ARG A 57 -29.32 -9.35 8.58
CA ARG A 57 -27.90 -9.46 8.95
C ARG A 57 -27.13 -8.41 8.17
N ALA A 58 -27.02 -7.27 8.86
CA ALA A 58 -25.89 -6.36 8.86
C ALA A 58 -24.84 -6.64 7.79
N ARG A 59 -25.02 -5.97 6.65
CA ARG A 59 -23.94 -5.58 5.76
C ARG A 59 -23.03 -4.67 6.60
N ALA A 60 -22.00 -5.24 7.22
CA ALA A 60 -20.88 -4.48 7.74
C ALA A 60 -20.13 -3.96 6.51
N GLU A 61 -20.53 -2.79 6.04
CA GLU A 61 -19.75 -1.96 5.14
C GLU A 61 -18.38 -1.75 5.80
N THR A 62 -17.35 -2.33 5.19
CA THR A 62 -15.94 -2.01 5.45
C THR A 62 -15.71 -0.56 5.06
N ARG A 63 -16.12 0.38 5.92
CA ARG A 63 -15.64 1.77 5.90
C ARG A 63 -14.29 1.78 6.58
N GLY A 64 -13.27 1.69 5.75
CA GLY A 64 -11.88 1.93 6.10
C GLY A 64 -11.09 2.43 4.88
N THR A 65 -11.75 3.14 3.95
CA THR A 65 -11.05 4.13 3.13
C THR A 65 -10.76 5.29 4.06
N ASP A 66 -9.70 5.15 4.86
CA ASP A 66 -9.01 6.32 5.39
C ASP A 66 -8.69 7.19 4.19
N ALA A 67 -9.36 8.33 4.12
CA ALA A 67 -9.08 9.35 3.14
C ALA A 67 -7.61 9.74 3.37
N VAL A 68 -6.73 9.17 2.54
CA VAL A 68 -5.32 9.55 2.44
C VAL A 68 -5.34 11.02 2.09
N THR A 69 -5.29 11.86 3.12
CA THR A 69 -5.24 13.30 2.96
C THR A 69 -3.81 13.56 2.52
N PRO A 70 -3.57 14.00 1.27
CA PRO A 70 -2.22 14.21 0.79
C PRO A 70 -1.54 15.22 1.71
N ARG A 71 -0.59 14.74 2.52
CA ARG A 71 0.06 15.53 3.55
C ARG A 71 1.28 16.20 2.93
N LEU A 72 1.18 17.50 2.73
CA LEU A 72 2.33 18.35 2.45
C LEU A 72 3.11 18.54 3.76
N VAL A 73 4.42 18.30 3.76
CA VAL A 73 5.26 18.52 4.94
C VAL A 73 5.54 20.03 5.05
N ALA A 74 5.34 20.63 6.23
CA ALA A 74 5.32 22.08 6.42
C ALA A 74 6.56 22.87 5.92
N GLU A 75 7.76 22.26 5.91
CA GLU A 75 8.96 22.90 5.33
C GLU A 75 8.91 23.01 3.79
N SER A 76 8.13 22.14 3.15
CA SER A 76 7.85 22.20 1.71
C SER A 76 6.94 23.37 1.37
N GLU A 77 6.01 23.76 2.24
CA GLU A 77 4.98 24.77 1.93
C GLU A 77 5.58 26.13 1.55
N ALA A 78 6.55 26.65 2.32
CA ALA A 78 7.18 27.94 2.04
C ALA A 78 8.04 27.94 0.75
N HIS A 79 8.59 26.79 0.36
CA HIS A 79 9.31 26.62 -0.90
C HIS A 79 8.34 26.48 -2.09
N LEU A 80 7.21 25.81 -1.90
CA LEU A 80 6.17 25.66 -2.91
C LEU A 80 5.52 27.01 -3.25
N THR A 81 5.31 27.90 -2.28
CA THR A 81 4.74 29.23 -2.54
C THR A 81 5.58 30.06 -3.53
N ARG A 82 6.91 29.87 -3.57
CA ARG A 82 7.80 30.57 -4.52
C ARG A 82 7.78 29.99 -5.93
N LEU A 83 7.30 28.76 -6.07
CA LEU A 83 7.22 28.04 -7.35
C LEU A 83 5.80 28.07 -7.92
N GLU A 84 4.83 28.52 -7.13
CA GLU A 84 3.43 28.60 -7.54
C GLU A 84 3.27 29.50 -8.77
N GLY A 85 2.56 28.98 -9.77
CA GLY A 85 2.36 29.67 -11.05
C GLY A 85 3.49 29.53 -12.07
N LEU A 86 4.68 29.01 -11.69
CA LEU A 86 5.71 28.68 -12.69
C LEU A 86 5.26 27.53 -13.59
N PRO A 87 5.64 27.52 -14.88
CA PRO A 87 5.26 26.43 -15.78
C PRO A 87 5.90 25.10 -15.34
N ILE A 88 5.11 24.03 -15.34
CA ILE A 88 5.60 22.68 -15.08
C ILE A 88 6.40 22.23 -16.31
N VAL A 89 7.70 22.01 -16.15
CA VAL A 89 8.59 21.62 -17.26
C VAL A 89 8.86 20.13 -17.29
N ALA A 90 8.65 19.42 -16.18
CA ALA A 90 8.70 17.97 -16.10
C ALA A 90 7.90 17.46 -14.90
N VAL A 91 7.44 16.21 -15.00
CA VAL A 91 6.86 15.46 -13.88
C VAL A 91 7.72 14.22 -13.64
N SER A 92 8.12 14.01 -12.39
CA SER A 92 8.91 12.84 -11.96
C SER A 92 8.15 12.07 -10.89
N VAL A 93 8.15 10.74 -10.98
CA VAL A 93 7.63 9.87 -9.92
C VAL A 93 8.80 9.08 -9.35
N GLU A 94 9.09 9.29 -8.07
CA GLU A 94 10.14 8.63 -7.31
C GLU A 94 9.50 7.64 -6.33
N ILE A 95 9.96 6.40 -6.36
CA ILE A 95 9.46 5.35 -5.47
C ILE A 95 10.27 5.38 -4.17
N VAL A 96 9.57 5.44 -3.04
CA VAL A 96 10.17 5.49 -1.71
C VAL A 96 10.10 4.10 -1.06
N GLY A 97 11.23 3.65 -0.53
CA GLY A 97 11.40 2.32 0.07
C GLY A 97 12.32 1.44 -0.76
N GLU A 98 13.11 0.59 -0.10
CA GLU A 98 14.12 -0.25 -0.77
C GLU A 98 13.61 -1.67 -1.02
N ARG A 99 12.71 -2.13 -0.16
CA ARG A 99 12.26 -3.52 -0.12
C ARG A 99 11.34 -3.88 -1.28
N PHE A 100 10.40 -2.99 -1.60
CA PHE A 100 9.42 -3.22 -2.66
C PHE A 100 9.79 -2.41 -3.90
N ARG A 101 10.29 -3.10 -4.92
CA ARG A 101 10.58 -2.47 -6.21
C ARG A 101 9.30 -2.42 -7.03
N GLU A 102 8.92 -1.21 -7.41
CA GLU A 102 7.80 -0.95 -8.31
C GLU A 102 8.27 -0.04 -9.45
N ALA A 103 7.69 -0.23 -10.63
CA ALA A 103 7.97 0.67 -11.75
C ALA A 103 7.24 2.00 -11.52
N ALA A 104 7.94 3.11 -11.71
CA ALA A 104 7.34 4.43 -11.65
C ALA A 104 6.25 4.57 -12.74
N PRO A 105 4.99 4.83 -12.38
CA PRO A 105 3.93 5.06 -13.37
C PRO A 105 4.19 6.38 -14.11
N LYS A 106 3.71 6.47 -15.36
CA LYS A 106 3.66 7.73 -16.09
C LYS A 106 2.45 8.53 -15.60
N VAL A 107 2.63 9.84 -15.44
CA VAL A 107 1.56 10.78 -15.07
C VAL A 107 1.12 11.53 -16.32
N ALA A 108 -0.15 11.39 -16.70
CA ALA A 108 -0.75 12.02 -17.86
C ALA A 108 -1.77 13.12 -17.50
N SER A 109 -2.20 13.19 -16.24
CA SER A 109 -3.20 14.17 -15.76
C SER A 109 -2.69 15.61 -15.66
N VAL A 110 -1.38 15.83 -15.83
CA VAL A 110 -0.73 17.13 -15.77
C VAL A 110 -0.01 17.39 -17.08
N GLU A 111 -0.25 18.55 -17.68
CA GLU A 111 0.36 18.95 -18.94
C GLU A 111 1.66 19.72 -18.71
N ILE A 112 2.65 19.49 -19.58
CA ILE A 112 3.88 20.29 -19.59
C ILE A 112 3.54 21.70 -20.08
N GLY A 113 3.95 22.71 -19.31
CA GLY A 113 3.63 24.12 -19.53
C GLY A 113 2.46 24.62 -18.69
N GLU A 114 1.65 23.74 -18.09
CA GLU A 114 0.60 24.14 -17.14
C GLU A 114 1.24 24.83 -15.92
N PRO A 115 0.64 25.89 -15.35
CA PRO A 115 1.14 26.49 -14.13
C PRO A 115 1.14 25.49 -12.96
N LEU A 116 2.23 25.50 -12.18
CA LEU A 116 2.36 24.69 -10.97
C LEU A 116 1.38 25.23 -9.91
N LEU A 117 0.25 24.54 -9.77
CA LEU A 117 -0.81 24.85 -8.81
C LEU A 117 -1.12 23.63 -7.94
N PRO A 118 -1.68 23.82 -6.72
CA PRO A 118 -2.08 22.71 -5.85
C PRO A 118 -3.09 21.74 -6.48
N ASN A 119 -3.87 22.19 -7.47
CA ASN A 119 -4.79 21.31 -8.21
C ASN A 119 -4.03 20.32 -9.11
N ALA A 120 -3.03 20.78 -9.87
CA ALA A 120 -2.19 19.94 -10.72
C ALA A 120 -1.48 18.84 -9.89
N ALA A 121 -0.89 19.21 -8.75
CA ALA A 121 -0.26 18.26 -7.83
C ALA A 121 -1.25 17.20 -7.31
N ARG A 122 -2.46 17.59 -6.93
CA ARG A 122 -3.50 16.64 -6.47
C ARG A 122 -3.94 15.70 -7.58
N ARG A 123 -4.11 16.19 -8.81
CA ARG A 123 -4.44 15.33 -9.96
C ARG A 123 -3.36 14.28 -10.21
N ALA A 124 -2.08 14.70 -10.22
CA ALA A 124 -0.95 13.79 -10.37
C ALA A 124 -0.89 12.73 -9.26
N MET A 125 -1.03 13.13 -7.99
CA MET A 125 -1.04 12.18 -6.86
C MET A 125 -2.19 11.18 -6.96
N ASN A 126 -3.40 11.67 -7.28
CA ASN A 126 -4.58 10.81 -7.42
C ASN A 126 -4.41 9.81 -8.57
N GLU A 127 -3.81 10.20 -9.69
CA GLU A 127 -3.50 9.30 -10.80
C GLU A 127 -2.53 8.19 -10.36
N VAL A 128 -1.47 8.54 -9.63
CA VAL A 128 -0.52 7.55 -9.09
C VAL A 128 -1.23 6.58 -8.13
N LEU A 129 -2.06 7.09 -7.22
CA LEU A 129 -2.81 6.26 -6.26
C LEU A 129 -3.89 5.39 -6.93
N ALA A 130 -4.52 5.89 -7.99
CA ALA A 130 -5.55 5.17 -8.74
C ALA A 130 -5.01 3.90 -9.42
N THR A 131 -3.69 3.76 -9.57
CA THR A 131 -3.08 2.49 -10.03
C THR A 131 -3.27 1.34 -9.03
N GLY A 132 -3.61 1.62 -7.77
CA GLY A 132 -3.75 0.64 -6.70
C GLY A 132 -2.43 0.01 -6.20
N ARG A 133 -1.29 0.37 -6.81
CA ARG A 133 0.04 -0.18 -6.48
C ARG A 133 0.75 0.56 -5.36
N PHE A 134 0.23 1.71 -4.96
CA PHE A 134 0.83 2.59 -3.97
C PHE A 134 -0.15 2.83 -2.82
N ALA A 135 0.38 2.83 -1.60
CA ALA A 135 -0.38 3.07 -0.39
C ALA A 135 -0.51 4.58 -0.14
N GLN A 136 0.55 5.31 -0.47
CA GLN A 136 0.68 6.74 -0.21
C GLN A 136 1.40 7.42 -1.37
N ALA A 137 1.05 8.69 -1.59
CA ALA A 137 1.73 9.56 -2.52
C ALA A 137 1.82 10.96 -1.90
N GLN A 138 2.96 11.62 -2.11
CA GLN A 138 3.22 12.98 -1.70
C GLN A 138 3.77 13.78 -2.87
N ALA A 139 3.34 15.03 -3.02
CA ALA A 139 3.88 15.94 -4.00
C ALA A 139 4.92 16.88 -3.37
N ASP A 140 5.97 17.15 -4.14
CA ASP A 140 7.02 18.13 -3.87
C ASP A 140 7.33 18.84 -5.21
N ALA A 141 7.96 20.00 -5.17
CA ALA A 141 8.39 20.68 -6.39
C ALA A 141 9.75 21.34 -6.22
N ARG A 142 10.50 21.42 -7.32
CA ARG A 142 11.82 22.06 -7.35
C ARG A 142 11.92 22.99 -8.55
N PRO A 143 12.59 24.16 -8.40
CA PRO A 143 12.85 25.03 -9.54
C PRO A 143 13.76 24.32 -10.55
N TYR A 144 13.48 24.51 -11.84
CA TYR A 144 14.31 24.00 -12.93
C TYR A 144 14.23 24.94 -14.14
N ARG A 145 15.34 25.62 -14.45
CA ARG A 145 15.41 26.65 -15.49
C ARG A 145 14.29 27.69 -15.29
N ASP A 146 13.50 27.94 -16.33
CA ASP A 146 12.40 28.91 -16.35
C ASP A 146 11.05 28.34 -15.85
N GLY A 147 11.09 27.20 -15.15
CA GLY A 147 9.89 26.53 -14.63
C GLY A 147 10.16 25.68 -13.39
N ALA A 148 9.28 24.72 -13.16
CA ALA A 148 9.36 23.81 -12.02
C ALA A 148 9.19 22.34 -12.43
N ILE A 149 9.91 21.45 -11.73
CA ILE A 149 9.68 20.01 -11.81
C ILE A 149 8.72 19.64 -10.69
N LEU A 150 7.56 19.07 -11.06
CA LEU A 150 6.65 18.45 -10.12
C LEU A 150 7.15 17.03 -9.82
N ARG A 151 7.40 16.74 -8.55
CA ARG A 151 7.89 15.45 -8.10
C ARG A 151 6.86 14.76 -7.22
N ILE A 152 6.54 13.52 -7.53
CA ILE A 152 5.66 12.67 -6.74
C ILE A 152 6.50 11.59 -6.05
N LEU A 153 6.48 11.56 -4.73
CA LEU A 153 7.06 10.52 -3.90
C LEU A 153 5.98 9.48 -3.62
N ALA A 154 6.14 8.25 -4.11
CA ALA A 154 5.13 7.19 -3.98
C ALA A 154 5.65 6.02 -3.14
N VAL A 155 4.85 5.56 -2.17
CA VAL A 155 5.18 4.43 -1.29
C VAL A 155 4.48 3.17 -1.80
N PRO A 156 5.21 2.12 -2.21
CA PRO A 156 4.63 0.88 -2.70
C PRO A 156 3.74 0.19 -1.67
N ARG A 157 2.66 -0.40 -2.18
CA ARG A 157 1.69 -1.18 -1.42
C ARG A 157 1.89 -2.67 -1.70
N ARG A 158 1.88 -3.50 -0.66
CA ARG A 158 1.73 -4.96 -0.75
C ARG A 158 0.55 -5.42 0.07
N LEU A 159 -0.07 -6.51 -0.35
CA LEU A 159 -1.06 -7.22 0.45
C LEU A 159 -0.41 -8.49 0.99
N VAL A 160 -0.65 -8.80 2.25
CA VAL A 160 -0.21 -10.05 2.87
C VAL A 160 -1.02 -11.19 2.26
N ALA A 161 -0.36 -12.08 1.53
CA ALA A 161 -1.03 -13.23 0.92
C ALA A 161 -1.28 -14.37 1.91
N GLY A 162 -0.47 -14.44 2.97
CA GLY A 162 -0.50 -15.48 3.98
C GLY A 162 0.53 -15.20 5.07
N ILE A 163 0.28 -15.67 6.28
CA ILE A 163 1.21 -15.56 7.39
C ILE A 163 1.48 -16.95 7.96
N ASP A 164 2.76 -17.32 8.03
CA ASP A 164 3.23 -18.53 8.70
C ASP A 164 4.08 -18.15 9.91
N VAL A 165 3.79 -18.77 11.06
CA VAL A 165 4.49 -18.54 12.32
C VAL A 165 5.12 -19.85 12.76
N SER A 166 6.45 -19.89 12.78
CA SER A 166 7.21 -21.09 13.14
C SER A 166 8.31 -20.78 14.16
N GLY A 167 8.73 -21.80 14.91
CA GLY A 167 9.89 -21.73 15.81
C GLY A 167 9.66 -20.96 17.12
N VAL A 168 8.41 -20.76 17.54
CA VAL A 168 8.07 -20.09 18.82
C VAL A 168 7.09 -20.93 19.63
N ASP A 169 7.34 -21.05 20.95
CA ASP A 169 6.40 -21.65 21.91
C ASP A 169 5.46 -20.56 22.45
N VAL A 170 4.78 -19.89 21.52
CA VAL A 170 3.92 -18.74 21.77
C VAL A 170 2.66 -18.91 20.95
N ASP A 171 1.52 -18.51 21.52
CA ASP A 171 0.24 -18.46 20.81
C ASP A 171 0.34 -17.52 19.59
N ALA A 172 0.37 -18.14 18.40
CA ALA A 172 0.54 -17.44 17.13
C ALA A 172 -0.57 -16.42 16.88
N GLU A 173 -1.82 -16.73 17.25
CA GLU A 173 -2.93 -15.81 17.04
C GLU A 173 -2.78 -14.54 17.88
N ARG A 174 -2.33 -14.69 19.13
CA ARG A 174 -2.03 -13.54 20.01
C ARG A 174 -0.87 -12.72 19.50
N LEU A 175 0.18 -13.38 19.00
CA LEU A 175 1.35 -12.69 18.42
C LEU A 175 0.95 -11.85 17.21
N LEU A 176 0.22 -12.44 16.25
CA LEU A 176 -0.24 -11.75 15.04
C LEU A 176 -1.20 -10.61 15.38
N ARG A 177 -2.10 -10.81 16.33
CA ARG A 177 -2.98 -9.76 16.83
C ARG A 177 -2.22 -8.61 17.48
N ALA A 178 -1.19 -8.90 18.27
CA ALA A 178 -0.35 -7.87 18.89
C ALA A 178 0.46 -7.08 17.85
N ALA A 179 0.80 -7.71 16.74
CA ALA A 179 1.41 -7.04 15.59
C ALA A 179 0.38 -6.32 14.70
N GLU A 180 -0.92 -6.58 14.84
CA GLU A 180 -1.97 -6.19 13.87
C GLU A 180 -1.65 -6.71 12.44
N LEU A 181 -1.19 -7.95 12.35
CA LEU A 181 -1.00 -8.66 11.08
C LEU A 181 -2.17 -9.60 10.83
N SER A 182 -2.68 -9.59 9.60
CA SER A 182 -3.71 -10.51 9.14
C SER A 182 -3.54 -10.73 7.64
N ASP A 183 -4.07 -11.85 7.13
CA ASP A 183 -4.13 -12.07 5.69
C ASP A 183 -4.95 -10.95 5.02
N GLY A 184 -4.50 -10.54 3.84
CA GLY A 184 -5.04 -9.41 3.09
C GLY A 184 -4.70 -8.04 3.66
N SER A 185 -3.98 -7.93 4.79
CA SER A 185 -3.59 -6.62 5.31
C SER A 185 -2.59 -5.93 4.39
N GLU A 186 -2.63 -4.61 4.41
CA GLU A 186 -1.69 -3.78 3.67
C GLU A 186 -0.35 -3.68 4.39
N ILE A 187 0.74 -3.78 3.62
CA ILE A 187 2.11 -3.62 4.09
C ILE A 187 2.87 -2.68 3.16
N THR A 188 3.49 -1.69 3.77
CA THR A 188 4.56 -0.84 3.24
C THR A 188 5.88 -1.19 3.92
N ASP A 189 7.00 -0.69 3.40
CA ASP A 189 8.33 -0.92 3.99
C ASP A 189 8.41 -0.40 5.43
N ALA A 190 7.90 0.82 5.67
CA ALA A 190 7.85 1.42 7.00
C ALA A 190 6.98 0.62 7.98
N THR A 191 5.76 0.27 7.57
CA THR A 191 4.87 -0.53 8.43
C THR A 191 5.48 -1.89 8.74
N LEU A 192 6.21 -2.52 7.81
CA LEU A 192 6.80 -3.83 8.09
C LEU A 192 7.82 -3.79 9.25
N GLU A 193 8.63 -2.73 9.33
CA GLU A 193 9.56 -2.55 10.44
C GLU A 193 8.82 -2.25 11.77
N GLU A 194 7.71 -1.51 11.72
CA GLU A 194 6.83 -1.31 12.88
C GLU A 194 6.24 -2.66 13.37
N LYS A 195 5.69 -3.46 12.46
CA LYS A 195 5.12 -4.79 12.76
C LYS A 195 6.19 -5.71 13.36
N ARG A 196 7.42 -5.66 12.84
CA ARG A 196 8.57 -6.38 13.40
C ARG A 196 8.91 -5.91 14.82
N GLY A 197 8.90 -4.61 15.08
CA GLY A 197 9.11 -4.04 16.41
C GLY A 197 8.06 -4.49 17.42
N ALA A 198 6.79 -4.54 17.00
CA ALA A 198 5.68 -5.04 17.82
C ALA A 198 5.87 -6.52 18.20
N ILE A 199 6.26 -7.36 17.23
CA ILE A 199 6.59 -8.78 17.47
C ILE A 199 7.73 -8.92 18.49
N ILE A 200 8.84 -8.19 18.31
CA ILE A 200 9.99 -8.24 19.23
C ILE A 200 9.60 -7.81 20.64
N THR A 201 8.74 -6.78 20.74
CA THR A 201 8.26 -6.28 22.04
C THR A 201 7.38 -7.31 22.73
N TYR A 202 6.48 -7.95 22.00
CA TYR A 202 5.60 -9.00 22.53
C TYR A 202 6.40 -10.19 23.08
N LEU A 203 7.42 -10.65 22.37
CA LEU A 203 8.24 -11.81 22.76
C LEU A 203 9.14 -11.57 23.98
N ARG A 204 9.34 -10.31 24.39
CA ARG A 204 10.12 -9.98 25.59
C ARG A 204 9.31 -9.98 26.88
N ARG A 205 7.98 -10.07 26.78
CA ARG A 205 7.06 -10.04 27.90
C ARG A 205 6.84 -11.44 28.46
#